data_AF-A0A973ED03-F1
#
_entry.id   AF-A0A973ED03-F1
#
_cell.length_a   1.000
_cell.length_b   1.000
_cell.length_c   1.000
_cell.angle_alpha   90.00
_cell.angle_beta   90.00
_cell.angle_gamma   90.00
#
_symmetry.space_group_name_H-M   'P 1'
#
loop_
_entity.id
_entity.type
_entity.pdbx_description
1 polymer ?
#
loop_
_entity_poly.entity_id
_entity_poly.type
_entity_poly.pdbx_seq_one_letter_code
_entity_poly.pdbx_strand_id
1 'polypeptide(L)'
;MMQTTERVKRMGIRRIRHMARQDVPMIPGITLIIHDSFLLPVTAALAPYFEEVILVQWEDLDAPRFQRLLAEADRVLLQSVDRVASQRQQLGIPRLFAPEPPVRN
;
A
#
# COMPACT_ATOMS: atom_id res chain seq x y z
N MET A 1 -12.65 -22.29 -25.46
CA MET A 1 -12.28 -20.86 -25.39
C MET A 1 -12.61 -20.36 -23.99
N MET A 2 -11.59 -20.14 -23.15
CA MET A 2 -11.75 -19.61 -21.79
C MET A 2 -11.93 -18.10 -21.86
N GLN A 3 -13.10 -17.61 -21.46
CA GLN A 3 -13.30 -16.21 -21.05
C GLN A 3 -13.67 -16.22 -19.56
N THR A 4 -12.66 -16.31 -18.70
CA THR A 4 -12.86 -16.26 -17.24
C THR A 4 -11.83 -15.32 -16.63
N THR A 5 -11.89 -14.02 -16.96
CA THR A 5 -10.98 -13.04 -16.33
C THR A 5 -11.50 -11.60 -16.36
N GLU A 6 -12.80 -11.37 -16.27
CA GLU A 6 -13.33 -10.02 -16.01
C GLU A 6 -14.30 -10.04 -14.84
N ARG A 7 -13.76 -9.99 -13.62
CA ARG A 7 -14.36 -9.36 -12.43
C ARG A 7 -13.53 -9.61 -11.17
N VAL A 8 -12.27 -9.18 -11.18
CA VAL A 8 -11.70 -8.72 -9.89
C VAL A 8 -12.27 -7.31 -9.71
N LYS A 9 -13.34 -7.19 -8.92
CA LYS A 9 -13.92 -5.89 -8.54
C LYS A 9 -12.77 -4.97 -8.10
N ARG A 10 -12.55 -3.86 -8.81
CA ARG A 10 -11.66 -2.78 -8.35
C ARG A 10 -12.03 -2.47 -6.91
N MET A 11 -11.06 -2.65 -6.01
CA MET A 11 -11.38 -2.71 -4.60
C MET A 11 -11.65 -1.33 -4.00
N GLY A 12 -11.34 -0.26 -4.75
CA GLY A 12 -11.59 1.12 -4.39
C GLY A 12 -10.80 1.55 -3.15
N ILE A 13 -10.87 2.85 -2.84
CA ILE A 13 -10.36 3.38 -1.58
C ILE A 13 -11.25 2.85 -0.46
N ARG A 14 -10.66 2.15 0.52
CA ARG A 14 -11.40 1.65 1.70
C ARG A 14 -10.86 2.29 2.96
N ARG A 15 -11.75 2.84 3.77
CA ARG A 15 -11.43 3.35 5.10
C ARG A 15 -11.98 2.39 6.14
N ILE A 16 -11.12 1.91 7.03
CA ILE A 16 -11.45 0.91 8.03
C ILE A 16 -11.00 1.44 9.38
N ARG A 17 -11.89 1.45 10.36
CA ARG A 17 -11.56 1.77 11.75
C ARG A 17 -11.64 0.50 12.59
N HIS A 18 -10.61 0.24 13.37
CA HIS A 18 -10.55 -0.86 14.31
C HIS A 18 -10.74 -0.34 15.73
N MET A 19 -11.38 -1.14 16.58
CA MET A 19 -11.44 -0.86 18.01
C MET A 19 -10.24 -1.50 18.69
N ALA A 20 -9.62 -0.79 19.63
CA ALA A 20 -8.55 -1.32 20.46
C ALA A 20 -8.99 -2.65 21.09
N ARG A 21 -8.21 -3.70 20.87
CA ARG A 21 -8.35 -4.95 21.62
C ARG A 21 -7.16 -5.10 22.55
N GLN A 22 -7.40 -5.57 23.78
CA GLN A 22 -6.35 -5.67 24.81
C GLN A 22 -5.24 -6.69 24.46
N ASP A 23 -5.53 -7.60 23.53
CA ASP A 23 -4.68 -8.70 23.11
C ASP A 23 -3.80 -8.38 21.89
N VAL A 24 -3.97 -7.21 21.25
CA VAL A 24 -3.23 -6.84 20.03
C VAL A 24 -2.66 -5.43 20.17
N PRO A 25 -1.33 -5.23 20.00
CA PRO A 25 -0.76 -3.89 19.99
C PRO A 25 -1.34 -3.10 18.81
N MET A 26 -1.84 -1.90 19.09
CA MET A 26 -2.50 -1.04 18.11
C MET A 26 -1.73 0.27 17.92
N ILE A 27 -1.48 0.64 16.67
CA ILE A 27 -0.86 1.89 16.28
C ILE A 27 -1.94 2.98 16.20
N PRO A 28 -1.85 4.05 17.01
CA PRO A 28 -2.88 5.10 17.03
C PRO A 28 -2.78 6.02 15.80
N GLY A 29 -3.94 6.56 15.40
CA GLY A 29 -4.09 7.49 14.27
C GLY A 29 -4.44 6.81 12.93
N ILE A 30 -4.39 7.60 11.87
CA ILE A 30 -4.77 7.23 10.50
C ILE A 30 -3.51 6.79 9.73
N THR A 31 -3.51 5.55 9.25
CA THR A 31 -2.46 4.99 8.41
C THR A 31 -2.95 4.80 6.97
N LEU A 32 -2.30 5.45 6.01
CA LEU A 32 -2.50 5.18 4.59
C LEU A 32 -1.61 4.01 4.15
N ILE A 33 -2.21 2.91 3.72
CA ILE A 33 -1.50 1.77 3.13
C ILE A 33 -1.75 1.77 1.62
N ILE A 34 -0.68 2.01 0.88
CA ILE A 34 -0.66 1.91 -0.58
C ILE A 34 -0.06 0.56 -0.93
N HIS A 35 -0.85 -0.30 -1.56
CA HIS A 35 -0.46 -1.68 -1.82
C HIS A 35 -0.67 -2.06 -3.29
N ASP A 36 0.05 -3.07 -3.75
CA ASP A 36 -0.26 -3.73 -5.01
C ASP A 36 -1.30 -4.85 -4.79
N SER A 37 -1.82 -5.38 -5.90
CA SER A 37 -2.78 -6.50 -5.86
C SER A 37 -2.19 -7.79 -5.26
N PHE A 38 -0.87 -7.99 -5.32
CA PHE A 38 -0.20 -9.18 -4.80
C PHE A 38 -0.09 -9.19 -3.27
N LEU A 39 0.01 -8.00 -2.65
CA LEU A 39 0.19 -7.85 -1.22
C LEU A 39 -1.12 -7.75 -0.45
N LEU A 40 -2.28 -7.78 -1.12
CA LEU A 40 -3.59 -7.70 -0.48
C LEU A 40 -3.76 -8.66 0.72
N PRO A 41 -3.35 -9.95 0.66
CA PRO A 41 -3.45 -10.84 1.82
C PRO A 41 -2.63 -10.37 3.02
N VAL A 42 -1.43 -9.83 2.77
CA VAL A 42 -0.54 -9.29 3.80
C VAL A 42 -1.14 -8.00 4.38
N THR A 43 -1.62 -7.11 3.52
CA THR A 43 -2.29 -5.86 3.91
C THR A 43 -3.50 -6.14 4.81
N ALA A 44 -4.34 -7.11 4.45
CA ALA A 44 -5.50 -7.51 5.23
C ALA A 44 -5.13 -8.08 6.61
N ALA A 45 -4.03 -8.84 6.69
CA ALA A 45 -3.51 -9.37 7.96
C ALA A 45 -2.92 -8.27 8.87
N LEU A 46 -2.40 -7.19 8.29
CA LEU A 46 -1.82 -6.07 9.04
C LEU A 46 -2.88 -5.05 9.52
N ALA A 47 -4.00 -4.91 8.80
CA ALA A 47 -5.03 -3.92 9.12
C ALA A 47 -5.46 -3.88 10.60
N PRO A 48 -5.64 -5.02 11.31
CA PRO A 48 -6.06 -5.01 12.72
C PRO A 48 -5.08 -4.37 13.71
N TYR A 49 -3.82 -4.14 13.32
CA TYR A 49 -2.80 -3.52 14.17
C TYR A 49 -2.82 -1.99 14.11
N PHE A 50 -3.72 -1.39 13.36
CA PHE A 50 -3.85 0.06 13.21
C PHE A 50 -5.23 0.52 13.67
N GLU A 51 -5.30 1.65 14.37
CA GLU A 51 -6.56 2.25 14.81
C GLU A 51 -7.46 2.62 13.62
N GLU A 52 -6.88 3.29 12.62
CA GLU A 52 -7.59 3.61 11.39
C GLU A 52 -6.68 3.42 10.17
N VAL A 53 -7.23 2.80 9.13
CA VAL A 53 -6.50 2.48 7.90
C VAL A 53 -7.26 2.97 6.68
N ILE A 54 -6.52 3.63 5.79
CA ILE A 54 -6.96 3.91 4.43
C ILE A 54 -6.20 2.97 3.50
N LEU A 55 -6.90 2.03 2.89
CA LEU A 55 -6.34 1.08 1.94
C LEU A 55 -6.55 1.58 0.52
N VAL A 56 -5.46 1.66 -0.25
CA VAL A 56 -5.50 2.07 -1.64
C VAL A 56 -4.60 1.17 -2.49
N GLN A 57 -5.15 0.68 -3.59
CA GLN A 57 -4.38 -0.01 -4.61
C GLN A 57 -3.61 1.01 -5.46
N TRP A 58 -2.37 0.70 -5.81
CA TRP A 58 -1.53 1.54 -6.67
C TRP A 58 -2.24 1.95 -7.96
N GLU A 59 -3.00 1.05 -8.56
CA GLU A 59 -3.71 1.24 -9.83
C GLU A 59 -4.91 2.19 -9.73
N ASP A 60 -5.40 2.45 -8.51
CA ASP A 60 -6.56 3.32 -8.24
C ASP A 60 -6.13 4.76 -7.83
N LEU A 61 -4.83 5.00 -7.75
CA LEU A 61 -4.23 6.25 -7.25
C LEU A 61 -3.93 7.22 -8.41
N ASP A 62 -4.55 8.40 -8.38
CA ASP A 62 -4.15 9.55 -9.20
C ASP A 62 -3.47 10.62 -8.32
N ALA A 63 -2.75 11.57 -8.92
CA ALA A 63 -1.99 12.58 -8.17
C ALA A 63 -2.88 13.44 -7.24
N PRO A 64 -4.06 13.95 -7.66
CA PRO A 64 -4.95 14.69 -6.77
C PRO A 64 -5.48 13.86 -5.59
N ARG A 65 -5.85 12.59 -5.82
CA ARG A 65 -6.27 11.69 -4.73
C ARG A 65 -5.12 11.42 -3.79
N PHE A 66 -3.92 11.13 -4.31
CA PHE A 66 -2.75 10.86 -3.48
C PHE A 66 -2.46 12.02 -2.53
N GLN A 67 -2.43 13.27 -3.03
CA GLN A 67 -2.16 14.45 -2.20
C GLN A 67 -3.18 14.62 -1.07
N ARG A 68 -4.47 14.43 -1.36
CA ARG A 68 -5.53 14.49 -0.34
C ARG A 68 -5.37 13.40 0.72
N LEU A 69 -5.15 12.16 0.30
CA LEU A 69 -4.97 11.03 1.23
C LEU A 69 -3.71 11.20 2.08
N LEU A 70 -2.65 11.74 1.50
CA LEU A 70 -1.41 12.05 2.20
C LEU A 70 -1.61 13.15 3.26
N ALA A 71 -2.46 14.15 2.99
CA ALA A 71 -2.78 15.20 3.95
C ALA A 71 -3.67 14.72 5.11
N GLU A 72 -4.43 13.64 4.93
CA GLU A 72 -5.31 13.06 5.95
C GLU A 72 -4.61 12.04 6.87
N ALA A 73 -3.50 11.44 6.41
CA ALA A 73 -2.87 10.33 7.10
C ALA A 73 -1.71 10.81 8.00
N ASP A 74 -1.64 10.27 9.21
CA ASP A 74 -0.50 10.49 10.11
C ASP A 74 0.74 9.71 9.64
N ARG A 75 0.50 8.60 8.92
CA ARG A 75 1.53 7.64 8.50
C ARG A 75 1.22 7.08 7.12
N VAL A 76 2.28 6.73 6.38
CA VAL A 76 2.16 6.09 5.07
C VAL A 76 2.99 4.81 5.07
N LEU A 77 2.36 3.70 4.67
CA LEU A 77 3.01 2.42 4.42
C LEU A 77 2.94 2.11 2.93
N LEU A 78 4.11 1.96 2.32
CA LEU A 78 4.24 1.59 0.90
C LEU A 78 4.54 0.11 0.76
N GLN A 79 3.62 -0.63 0.19
CA GLN A 79 3.73 -2.06 -0.07
C GLN A 79 3.80 -2.28 -1.57
N SER A 80 4.92 -2.79 -2.06
CA SER A 80 5.07 -3.12 -3.48
C SER A 80 6.08 -4.25 -3.65
N VAL A 81 5.71 -5.25 -4.45
CA VAL A 81 6.60 -6.32 -4.90
C VAL A 81 7.61 -5.73 -5.89
N ASP A 82 8.89 -6.04 -5.69
CA ASP A 82 10.03 -5.46 -6.43
C ASP A 82 10.07 -5.77 -7.94
N ARG A 83 9.09 -6.53 -8.46
CA ARG A 83 8.87 -6.67 -9.92
C ARG A 83 8.54 -5.35 -10.61
N VAL A 84 8.25 -4.29 -9.85
CA VAL A 84 7.94 -2.93 -10.32
C VAL A 84 9.13 -1.96 -10.14
N ALA A 85 10.35 -2.45 -9.94
CA ALA A 85 11.56 -1.62 -9.85
C ALA A 85 11.75 -0.69 -11.07
N SER A 86 11.20 -1.05 -12.23
CA SER A 86 11.22 -0.26 -13.47
C SER A 86 10.19 0.88 -13.52
N GLN A 87 9.01 0.76 -12.88
CA GLN A 87 8.02 1.86 -12.90
C GLN A 87 8.26 2.89 -11.79
N ARG A 88 8.94 2.52 -10.69
CA ARG A 88 9.29 3.46 -9.59
C ARG A 88 10.17 4.64 -10.07
N GLN A 89 11.02 4.42 -11.08
CA GLN A 89 11.81 5.50 -11.70
C GLN A 89 10.96 6.53 -12.45
N GLN A 90 9.79 6.15 -12.99
CA GLN A 90 8.92 7.07 -13.74
C GLN A 90 8.15 8.04 -12.83
N LEU A 91 8.00 7.70 -11.54
CA LEU A 91 7.29 8.53 -10.55
C LEU A 91 8.23 9.40 -9.69
N GLY A 92 9.54 9.42 -9.99
CA GLY A 92 10.51 10.27 -9.30
C GLY A 92 10.80 9.88 -7.83
N ILE A 93 10.45 8.65 -7.42
CA ILE A 93 10.72 8.18 -6.06
C ILE A 93 12.16 7.61 -6.01
N PRO A 94 13.06 8.17 -5.16
CA PRO A 94 14.41 7.64 -5.01
C PRO A 94 14.37 6.17 -4.55
N ARG A 95 15.32 5.36 -5.02
CA ARG A 95 15.49 3.99 -4.52
C ARG A 95 15.86 4.06 -3.04
N LEU A 96 14.91 3.79 -2.16
CA LEU A 96 15.14 3.75 -0.72
C LEU A 96 16.00 2.55 -0.30
N PHE A 97 16.12 1.51 -1.14
CA PHE A 97 16.83 0.26 -0.82
C PHE A 97 17.48 -0.38 -2.06
N ALA A 98 18.30 0.35 -2.82
CA ALA A 98 19.15 -0.33 -3.81
C ALA A 98 20.23 -1.13 -3.06
N PRO A 99 20.39 -2.45 -3.28
CA PRO A 99 21.63 -3.10 -2.90
C PRO A 99 22.77 -2.38 -3.64
N GLU A 100 23.86 -2.08 -2.94
CA GLU A 100 25.03 -1.47 -3.55
C GLU A 100 25.43 -2.29 -4.78
N PRO A 101 25.79 -1.64 -5.91
CA PRO A 101 26.25 -2.38 -7.07
C PRO A 101 27.45 -3.23 -6.65
N PRO A 102 27.56 -4.48 -7.13
CA PRO A 102 28.69 -5.33 -6.78
C PRO A 102 29.98 -4.62 -7.17
N VAL A 103 30.86 -4.41 -6.18
CA VAL A 103 32.20 -3.87 -6.40
C VAL A 103 32.93 -4.88 -7.29
N ARG A 104 33.21 -4.49 -8.53
CA ARG A 104 34.03 -5.29 -9.44
C ARG A 104 35.48 -5.16 -9.00
N ASN A 105 36.05 -6.24 -8.47
CA ASN A 105 37.50 -6.41 -8.32
C ASN A 105 38.12 -6.82 -9.67
#